data_AF-A0AAI9E0G6-F1
#
_entry.id   AF-A0AAI9E0G6-F1
#
_cell.length_a   1.000
_cell.length_b   1.000
_cell.length_c   1.000
_cell.angle_alpha   90.00
_cell.angle_beta   90.00
_cell.angle_gamma   90.00
#
_symmetry.space_group_name_H-M   'P 1'
#
loop_
_entity.id
_entity.type
_entity.pdbx_description
1 polymer ?
#
loop_
_entity_poly.entity_id
_entity_poly.type
_entity_poly.pdbx_seq_one_letter_code
_entity_poly.pdbx_strand_id
1 'polypeptide(L)'
;MQFIALPWATLQAIYRAKNGEVVEGKYVRVAGNFINLWDPSNESADRVNITPVFQMVFRNLDDGVLYFSGRVMFFDKAKSEHDAYFRHPFDDVDSSVMTQAYAVTNTQYLAGTFYSGVVPN
;
A
#
# COMPACT_ATOMS: atom_id res chain seq x y z
N MET A 1 4.38 7.93 16.72
CA MET A 1 3.56 7.69 15.52
C MET A 1 2.39 6.83 15.95
N GLN A 2 1.15 7.29 15.79
CA GLN A 2 -0.04 6.51 16.14
C GLN A 2 -0.22 5.38 15.11
N PHE A 3 -0.65 4.19 15.54
CA PHE A 3 -0.92 3.05 14.67
C PHE A 3 -2.06 2.20 15.21
N ILE A 4 -2.67 1.41 14.33
CA ILE A 4 -3.59 0.32 14.67
C ILE A 4 -2.99 -1.01 14.22
N ALA A 5 -3.29 -2.09 14.94
CA ALA A 5 -2.96 -3.44 14.53
C ALA A 5 -4.19 -4.05 13.85
N LEU A 6 -4.01 -4.57 12.63
CA LEU A 6 -5.07 -5.23 11.87
C LEU A 6 -4.70 -6.68 11.56
N PRO A 7 -5.69 -7.59 11.54
CA PRO A 7 -5.49 -8.92 10.99
C PRO A 7 -5.04 -8.84 9.54
N TRP A 8 -4.18 -9.76 9.12
CA TRP A 8 -3.71 -9.83 7.74
C TRP A 8 -4.87 -9.94 6.76
N ALA A 9 -5.86 -10.78 7.06
CA ALA A 9 -7.06 -10.94 6.23
C ALA A 9 -7.81 -9.62 6.01
N THR A 10 -7.88 -8.76 7.03
CA THR A 10 -8.51 -7.43 6.92
C THR A 10 -7.69 -6.52 6.00
N LEU A 11 -6.35 -6.53 6.10
CA LEU A 11 -5.51 -5.79 5.15
C LEU A 11 -5.63 -6.32 3.73
N GLN A 12 -5.73 -7.63 3.53
CA GLN A 12 -5.98 -8.24 2.21
C GLN A 12 -7.32 -7.79 1.64
N ALA A 13 -8.36 -7.73 2.47
CA ALA A 13 -9.68 -7.26 2.07
C ALA A 13 -9.64 -5.78 1.66
N ILE A 14 -8.97 -4.92 2.46
CA ILE A 14 -8.75 -3.50 2.12
C ILE A 14 -7.94 -3.34 0.83
N TYR A 15 -6.92 -4.19 0.62
CA TYR A 15 -6.10 -4.19 -0.58
C TYR A 15 -6.90 -4.51 -1.85
N ARG A 16 -7.80 -5.50 -1.77
CA ARG A 16 -8.64 -5.95 -2.90
C ARG A 16 -9.86 -5.06 -3.17
N ALA A 17 -10.27 -4.28 -2.18
CA ALA A 17 -11.40 -3.36 -2.28
C ALA A 17 -11.12 -2.21 -3.26
N LYS A 18 -12.18 -1.72 -3.92
CA LYS A 18 -12.13 -0.53 -4.76
C LYS A 18 -12.07 0.73 -3.90
N ASN A 19 -11.55 1.84 -4.44
CA ASN A 19 -11.62 3.13 -3.76
C ASN A 19 -13.10 3.51 -3.51
N GLY A 20 -13.41 3.91 -2.28
CA GLY A 20 -14.76 4.19 -1.78
C GLY A 20 -15.50 2.97 -1.22
N GLU A 21 -14.97 1.75 -1.39
CA GLU A 21 -15.62 0.54 -0.89
C GLU A 21 -15.43 0.38 0.62
N VAL A 22 -16.53 -0.01 1.30
CA VAL A 22 -16.55 -0.31 2.73
C VAL A 22 -16.21 -1.78 2.96
N VAL A 23 -15.17 -2.02 3.75
CA VAL A 23 -14.66 -3.33 4.14
C VAL A 23 -15.04 -3.59 5.59
N GLU A 24 -15.65 -4.75 5.84
CA GLU A 24 -16.07 -5.22 7.17
C GLU A 24 -17.00 -4.24 7.93
N GLY A 25 -17.63 -3.29 7.23
CA GLY A 25 -18.42 -2.22 7.86
C GLY A 25 -17.61 -1.21 8.66
N LYS A 26 -16.27 -1.30 8.64
CA LYS A 26 -15.37 -0.54 9.52
C LYS A 26 -14.36 0.31 8.77
N TYR A 27 -13.91 -0.13 7.60
CA TYR A 27 -12.83 0.55 6.88
C TYR A 27 -13.31 0.97 5.50
N VAL A 28 -12.94 2.18 5.07
CA VAL A 28 -13.17 2.62 3.69
C VAL A 28 -11.85 2.73 2.98
N ARG A 29 -11.71 2.02 1.86
CA ARG A 29 -10.54 2.14 1.01
C ARG A 29 -10.52 3.53 0.37
N VAL A 30 -9.48 4.32 0.63
CA VAL A 30 -9.40 5.68 0.07
C VAL A 30 -8.61 5.67 -1.23
N ALA A 31 -7.42 5.08 -1.21
CA ALA A 31 -6.56 5.03 -2.39
C ALA A 31 -5.50 3.93 -2.29
N GLY A 32 -5.07 3.44 -3.45
CA GLY A 32 -3.97 2.49 -3.59
C GLY A 32 -3.14 2.78 -4.83
N ASN A 33 -1.82 2.68 -4.70
CA ASN A 33 -0.89 3.01 -5.76
C ASN A 33 0.43 2.26 -5.59
N PHE A 34 1.11 2.02 -6.70
CA PHE A 34 2.49 1.56 -6.70
C PHE A 34 3.43 2.76 -6.67
N ILE A 35 4.45 2.69 -5.82
CA ILE A 35 5.59 3.60 -5.80
C ILE A 35 6.87 2.79 -6.00
N ASN A 36 7.95 3.44 -6.39
CA ASN A 36 9.28 2.85 -6.36
C ASN A 36 10.10 3.50 -5.25
N LEU A 37 10.67 2.72 -4.33
CA LEU A 37 11.47 3.26 -3.22
C LEU A 37 12.85 3.77 -3.67
N TRP A 38 13.37 3.27 -4.78
CA TRP A 38 14.69 3.65 -5.26
C TRP A 38 14.62 4.05 -6.73
N ASP A 39 14.87 5.34 -7.00
CA ASP A 39 15.04 5.89 -8.33
C ASP A 39 16.56 5.98 -8.62
N PRO A 40 17.05 5.38 -9.71
CA PRO A 40 18.48 5.29 -10.04
C PRO A 40 19.14 6.61 -10.45
N SER A 41 18.40 7.72 -10.55
CA SER A 41 18.98 9.05 -10.85
C SER A 41 20.00 9.54 -9.80
N ASN A 42 20.09 8.90 -8.64
CA ASN A 42 20.97 9.32 -7.54
C ASN A 42 22.39 8.72 -7.52
N GLU A 43 22.74 7.72 -8.33
CA GLU A 43 24.02 6.98 -8.11
C GLU A 43 24.93 6.77 -9.33
N SER A 44 24.73 7.44 -10.46
CA SER A 44 25.61 7.28 -11.64
C SER A 44 25.81 5.81 -12.05
N ALA A 45 24.78 4.98 -11.83
CA ALA A 45 24.83 3.56 -12.11
C ALA A 45 24.26 3.29 -13.51
N ASP A 46 24.94 2.43 -14.28
CA ASP A 46 24.52 1.98 -15.62
C ASP A 46 23.22 1.14 -15.60
N ARG A 47 22.59 0.99 -14.42
CA ARG A 47 21.46 0.09 -14.17
C ARG A 47 20.37 0.80 -13.38
N VAL A 48 19.14 0.60 -13.83
CA VAL A 48 17.93 0.93 -13.07
C VAL A 48 17.67 -0.23 -12.11
N ASN A 49 17.52 0.07 -10.82
CA ASN A 49 17.03 -0.90 -9.85
C ASN A 49 15.69 -0.40 -9.31
N ILE A 50 14.73 -1.31 -9.26
CA ILE A 50 13.34 -1.01 -8.95
C ILE A 50 12.99 -1.83 -7.72
N THR A 51 12.60 -1.15 -6.65
CA THR A 51 11.98 -1.74 -5.48
C THR A 51 10.52 -1.28 -5.43
N PRO A 52 9.62 -1.94 -6.17
CA PRO A 52 8.23 -1.54 -6.23
C PRO A 52 7.54 -1.86 -4.90
N VAL A 53 6.79 -0.90 -4.40
CA VAL A 53 6.01 -0.98 -3.17
C VAL A 53 4.59 -0.61 -3.49
N PHE A 54 3.64 -1.44 -3.06
CA PHE A 54 2.25 -1.03 -3.06
C PHE A 54 1.96 -0.28 -1.76
N GLN A 55 1.40 0.91 -1.88
CA GLN A 55 0.93 1.72 -0.77
C GLN A 55 -0.57 1.89 -0.83
N MET A 56 -1.13 2.11 0.35
CA MET A 56 -2.51 1.83 0.61
C MET A 56 -2.99 2.75 1.73
N VAL A 57 -3.98 3.59 1.43
CA VAL A 57 -4.64 4.48 2.41
C VAL A 57 -6.09 4.04 2.60
N PHE A 58 -6.52 4.03 3.85
CA PHE A 58 -7.90 3.72 4.22
C PHE A 58 -8.33 4.54 5.43
N ARG A 59 -9.63 4.79 5.57
CA ARG A 59 -10.23 5.45 6.74
C ARG A 59 -10.82 4.39 7.65
N ASN A 60 -10.56 4.48 8.95
CA ASN A 60 -11.34 3.76 9.94
C ASN A 60 -12.59 4.60 10.28
N LEU A 61 -13.77 4.01 10.18
CA LEU A 61 -15.05 4.67 10.38
C LEU A 61 -15.37 4.90 11.87
N ASP A 62 -14.78 4.11 12.76
CA ASP A 62 -15.01 4.22 14.20
C ASP A 62 -14.33 5.47 14.79
N ASP A 63 -13.11 5.79 14.35
CA ASP A 63 -12.32 6.93 14.83
C ASP A 63 -12.20 8.07 13.81
N GLY A 64 -12.63 7.86 12.56
CA GLY A 64 -12.53 8.83 11.46
C GLY A 64 -11.11 9.05 10.92
N VAL A 65 -10.10 8.35 11.44
CA VAL A 65 -8.68 8.56 11.14
C VAL A 65 -8.29 7.87 9.84
N LEU A 66 -7.44 8.55 9.07
CA LEU A 66 -6.77 7.97 7.91
C LEU A 66 -5.54 7.20 8.34
N TYR A 67 -5.44 5.95 7.89
CA TYR A 67 -4.29 5.07 8.11
C TYR A 67 -3.66 4.71 6.76
N PHE A 68 -2.35 4.48 6.78
CA PHE A 68 -1.63 3.93 5.64
C PHE A 68 -0.93 2.62 6.01
N SER A 69 -0.85 1.73 5.03
CA SER A 69 -0.03 0.53 5.06
C SER A 69 0.57 0.33 3.67
N GLY A 70 1.70 -0.37 3.59
CA GLY A 70 2.36 -0.64 2.33
C GLY A 70 3.34 -1.79 2.45
N ARG A 71 3.62 -2.44 1.32
CA ARG A 71 4.52 -3.60 1.30
C ARG A 71 5.22 -3.73 -0.05
N VAL A 72 6.48 -4.15 0.03
CA VAL A 72 7.35 -4.40 -1.13
C VAL A 72 6.81 -5.59 -1.92
N MET A 73 6.82 -5.47 -3.25
CA MET A 73 6.53 -6.61 -4.12
C MET A 73 7.78 -7.47 -4.30
N PHE A 74 7.59 -8.78 -4.32
CA PHE A 74 8.69 -9.73 -4.50
C PHE A 74 8.84 -10.12 -5.96
N PHE A 75 10.06 -10.03 -6.48
CA PHE A 75 10.38 -10.46 -7.84
C PHE A 75 10.21 -11.97 -8.00
N ASP A 76 9.41 -12.40 -8.98
CA ASP A 76 9.19 -13.81 -9.28
C ASP A 76 10.20 -14.30 -10.31
N LYS A 77 11.34 -14.81 -9.82
CA LYS A 77 12.42 -15.33 -10.68
C LYS A 77 11.96 -16.46 -11.61
N ALA A 78 10.98 -17.26 -11.20
CA ALA A 78 10.56 -18.43 -11.97
C ALA A 78 9.72 -18.03 -13.20
N LYS A 79 8.93 -16.96 -13.10
CA LYS A 79 8.15 -16.43 -14.22
C LYS A 79 8.90 -15.40 -15.06
N SER A 80 10.00 -14.86 -14.55
CA SER A 80 10.71 -13.72 -15.15
C SER A 80 11.86 -14.10 -16.08
N GLU A 81 11.64 -15.05 -16.99
CA GLU A 81 12.65 -15.47 -17.97
C GLU A 81 12.95 -14.36 -19.01
N HIS A 82 11.91 -13.62 -19.42
CA HIS A 82 12.02 -12.56 -20.44
C HIS A 82 11.41 -11.22 -19.99
N ASP A 83 10.42 -11.24 -19.09
CA ASP A 83 9.74 -10.06 -18.57
C ASP A 83 9.85 -9.98 -17.05
N ALA A 84 9.79 -8.78 -16.46
CA ALA A 84 9.84 -8.63 -15.02
C ALA A 84 8.46 -8.89 -14.37
N TYR A 85 8.31 -10.02 -13.68
CA TYR A 85 7.11 -10.35 -12.91
C TYR A 85 7.33 -10.11 -11.41
N PHE A 86 6.34 -9.48 -10.78
CA PHE A 86 6.31 -9.25 -9.34
C PHE A 86 5.06 -9.86 -8.73
N ARG A 87 5.20 -10.49 -7.56
CA ARG A 87 4.07 -11.01 -6.80
C ARG A 87 3.31 -9.87 -6.13
N HIS A 88 1.99 -9.98 -6.13
CA HIS A 88 1.15 -9.06 -5.40
C HIS A 88 1.47 -9.13 -3.90
N PRO A 89 1.75 -7.99 -3.26
CA PRO A 89 2.43 -8.00 -1.98
C PRO A 89 1.51 -8.40 -0.81
N PHE A 90 0.20 -8.42 -1.03
CA PHE A 90 -0.77 -8.85 -0.02
C PHE A 90 -1.32 -10.25 -0.29
N ASP A 91 -0.93 -10.97 -1.35
CA ASP A 91 -1.53 -12.27 -1.67
C ASP A 91 -0.88 -13.47 -0.95
N ASP A 92 0.34 -13.30 -0.42
CA ASP A 92 1.11 -14.37 0.23
C ASP A 92 1.48 -14.03 1.69
N VAL A 93 0.62 -14.36 2.67
CA VAL A 93 0.94 -14.61 4.11
C VAL A 93 -0.23 -15.39 4.76
N ASP A 94 0.08 -16.15 5.82
CA ASP A 94 -0.87 -16.69 6.79
C ASP A 94 -1.77 -15.58 7.39
N SER A 95 -3.08 -15.82 7.43
CA SER A 95 -4.10 -14.91 7.94
C SER A 95 -4.00 -14.64 9.45
N SER A 96 -3.22 -15.42 10.18
CA SER A 96 -2.96 -15.28 11.62
C SER A 96 -2.08 -14.08 12.00
N VAL A 97 -1.40 -13.46 11.03
CA VAL A 97 -0.46 -12.36 11.29
C VAL A 97 -1.20 -11.05 11.53
N MET A 98 -0.85 -10.36 12.62
CA MET A 98 -1.27 -8.98 12.86
C MET A 98 -0.23 -8.02 12.27
N THR A 99 -0.67 -6.98 11.57
CA THR A 99 0.21 -6.01 10.92
C THR A 99 -0.17 -4.60 11.34
N GLN A 100 0.84 -3.75 11.52
CA GLN A 100 0.64 -2.36 11.89
C GLN A 100 0.25 -1.52 10.66
N ALA A 101 -0.78 -0.69 10.81
CA ALA A 101 -1.11 0.39 9.90
C ALA A 101 -0.97 1.71 10.65
N TYR A 102 -0.28 2.68 10.05
CA TYR A 102 0.15 3.90 10.72
C TYR A 102 -0.80 5.03 10.40
N ALA A 103 -1.18 5.82 11.41
CA ALA A 103 -2.02 7.00 11.20
C ALA A 103 -1.29 8.01 10.32
N VAL A 104 -2.01 8.59 9.37
CA VAL A 104 -1.51 9.65 8.51
C VAL A 104 -1.48 10.94 9.34
N THR A 105 -0.30 11.30 9.86
CA THR A 105 -0.12 12.51 10.68
C THR A 105 0.23 13.74 9.85
N ASN A 106 0.70 13.57 8.61
CA ASN A 106 0.95 14.65 7.65
C ASN A 106 0.61 14.15 6.24
N THR A 107 -0.44 14.72 5.63
CA THR A 107 -0.90 14.37 4.28
C THR A 107 0.09 14.74 3.17
N GLN A 108 1.11 15.56 3.46
CA GLN A 108 2.15 15.93 2.51
C GLN A 108 3.05 14.75 2.08
N TYR A 109 3.21 13.71 2.90
CA TYR A 109 3.92 12.48 2.49
C TYR A 109 3.08 11.55 1.61
N LEU A 110 1.78 11.82 1.49
CA LEU A 110 0.92 11.20 0.50
C LEU A 110 1.04 11.95 -0.86
N ALA A 111 1.39 13.24 -0.85
CA ALA A 111 1.31 14.15 -1.99
C ALA A 111 2.24 13.85 -3.19
N GLY A 112 3.02 12.76 -3.17
CA GLY A 112 3.69 12.25 -4.37
C GLY A 112 2.78 11.47 -5.33
N THR A 113 1.58 11.04 -4.91
CA THR A 113 0.77 10.10 -5.75
C THR A 113 -0.76 10.22 -5.65
N PHE A 114 -1.36 11.18 -4.93
CA PHE A 114 -2.84 11.23 -4.75
C PHE A 114 -3.57 12.43 -5.38
N TYR A 115 -2.91 13.28 -6.17
CA TYR A 115 -3.61 14.37 -6.86
C TYR A 115 -4.21 13.91 -8.20
N SER A 116 -5.41 13.33 -8.14
CA SER A 116 -6.46 13.59 -9.15
C SER A 116 -7.89 13.36 -8.66
N GLY A 117 -8.13 13.24 -7.35
CA GLY A 117 -9.47 13.09 -6.80
C GLY A 117 -9.69 14.05 -5.63
N VAL A 118 -10.68 14.92 -5.75
CA VAL A 118 -11.17 15.76 -4.64
C VAL A 118 -11.57 14.83 -3.50
N VAL A 119 -10.95 14.97 -2.33
CA VAL A 119 -11.45 14.36 -1.09
C VAL A 119 -12.61 15.23 -0.63
N PRO A 120 -13.87 14.74 -0.63
CA PRO A 120 -14.98 15.51 -0.09
C PRO A 120 -14.79 15.71 1.41
N ASN A 121 -15.13 16.93 1.87
CA ASN A 121 -15.13 17.29 3.29
C ASN A 121 -16.01 16.36 4.12
#